data_AF-J2NRK0-F1
#
_entry.id   AF-J2NRK0-F1
#
_cell.length_a   1.000
_cell.length_b   1.000
_cell.length_c   1.000
_cell.angle_alpha   90.00
_cell.angle_beta   90.00
_cell.angle_gamma   90.00
#
_symmetry.space_group_name_H-M   'P 1'
#
loop_
_entity.id
_entity.type
_entity.pdbx_description
1 polymer ?
#
loop_
_entity_poly.entity_id
_entity_poly.type
_entity_poly.pdbx_seq_one_letter_code
_entity_poly.pdbx_strand_id
1 'polypeptide(L)'
;MAYAIRNDGQSWRSVNSADDVMEGEHYSAETPEVVTPTLTREQVEDSRLRAYADPITGSDRYFAEAARIQAMGGTLENVEVARAAGAARSAAIQALYPWPE
;
A
#
# COMPACT_ATOMS: atom_id res chain seq x y z
N MET A 1 20.02 -25.07 4.55
CA MET A 1 19.21 -24.42 5.59
C MET A 1 17.81 -24.95 5.41
N ALA A 2 17.15 -25.43 6.47
CA ALA A 2 15.80 -25.97 6.39
C ALA A 2 14.84 -25.09 7.18
N TYR A 3 13.54 -25.35 7.06
CA TYR A 3 12.49 -24.52 7.61
C TYR A 3 11.46 -25.37 8.34
N ALA A 4 11.04 -24.89 9.51
CA ALA A 4 9.84 -25.39 10.19
C ALA A 4 8.71 -24.42 9.89
N ILE A 5 7.63 -24.93 9.30
CA ILE A 5 6.46 -24.15 8.90
C ILE A 5 5.30 -24.54 9.82
N ARG A 6 4.66 -23.56 10.44
CA ARG A 6 3.49 -23.83 11.29
C ARG A 6 2.32 -24.30 10.43
N ASN A 7 1.45 -25.14 11.00
CA ASN A 7 0.26 -25.66 10.31
C ASN A 7 -0.74 -24.57 9.87
N ASP A 8 -0.61 -23.34 10.37
CA ASP A 8 -1.37 -22.17 9.89
C ASP A 8 -0.89 -21.63 8.53
N GLY A 9 0.28 -22.07 8.04
CA GLY A 9 0.87 -21.66 6.78
C GLY A 9 1.34 -20.20 6.73
N GLN A 10 1.21 -19.44 7.82
CA GLN A 10 1.47 -17.99 7.86
C GLN A 10 2.80 -17.64 8.54
N SER A 11 3.47 -18.61 9.16
CA SER A 11 4.72 -18.37 9.84
C SER A 11 5.70 -19.55 9.74
N TRP A 12 6.97 -19.20 9.64
CA TRP A 12 8.06 -20.16 9.54
C TRP A 12 9.29 -19.66 10.29
N ARG A 13 10.17 -20.60 10.64
CA ARG A 13 11.49 -20.33 11.20
C ARG A 13 12.54 -21.25 10.60
N SER A 14 13.78 -20.81 10.54
CA SER A 14 14.90 -21.65 10.10
C SER A 14 15.22 -22.71 11.15
N VAL A 15 15.48 -23.93 10.70
CA VAL A 15 15.92 -25.08 11.49
C VAL A 15 17.15 -25.73 10.86
N ASN A 16 17.94 -26.44 11.67
CA ASN A 16 19.13 -27.14 11.18
C ASN A 16 18.81 -28.56 10.72
N SER A 17 17.85 -29.23 11.37
CA SER A 17 17.38 -30.57 10.99
C SER A 17 15.89 -30.76 11.25
N ALA A 18 15.36 -31.92 10.84
CA ALA A 18 13.97 -32.32 11.13
C ALA A 18 13.71 -32.53 12.63
N ASP A 19 14.75 -32.81 13.42
CA ASP A 19 14.64 -33.00 14.87
C ASP A 19 14.36 -31.69 15.62
N ASP A 20 14.64 -30.55 14.99
CA ASP A 20 14.41 -29.22 15.54
C ASP A 20 12.94 -28.74 15.36
N VAL A 21 12.08 -29.53 14.71
CA VAL A 21 10.68 -29.17 14.39
C VAL A 21 9.78 -29.44 15.60
N MET A 22 8.94 -28.47 15.96
CA MET A 22 8.03 -28.59 17.11
C MET A 22 6.71 -29.28 16.74
N GLU A 23 6.00 -29.78 17.75
CA GLU A 23 4.64 -30.30 17.58
C GLU A 23 3.72 -29.23 16.97
N GLY A 24 3.08 -29.56 15.84
CA GLY A 24 2.25 -28.63 15.08
C GLY A 24 2.99 -27.83 13.99
N GLU A 25 4.26 -28.15 13.74
CA GLU A 25 5.05 -27.66 12.60
C GLU A 25 5.36 -28.81 11.62
N HIS A 26 5.60 -28.48 10.35
CA HIS A 26 6.13 -29.42 9.37
C HIS A 26 7.49 -28.98 8.87
N TYR A 27 8.37 -29.96 8.64
CA TYR A 27 9.68 -29.75 8.06
C TYR A 27 9.56 -29.47 6.57
N SER A 28 10.26 -28.44 6.09
CA SER A 28 10.46 -28.16 4.68
C SER A 28 11.94 -27.90 4.40
N ALA A 29 12.46 -28.55 3.36
CA ALA A 29 13.79 -28.26 2.83
C ALA A 29 13.78 -27.02 1.90
N GLU A 30 12.60 -26.54 1.53
CA GLU A 30 12.39 -25.41 0.63
C GLU A 30 12.05 -24.15 1.41
N THR A 31 12.50 -22.99 0.92
CA THR A 31 12.15 -21.70 1.51
C THR A 31 10.65 -21.48 1.38
N PRO A 32 9.90 -21.40 2.48
CA PRO A 32 8.45 -21.19 2.43
C PRO A 32 8.12 -19.85 1.79
N GLU A 33 7.15 -19.86 0.87
CA GLU A 33 6.58 -18.65 0.32
C GLU A 33 5.80 -17.91 1.40
N VAL A 34 6.20 -16.67 1.68
CA VAL A 34 5.41 -15.79 2.55
C VAL A 34 4.19 -15.35 1.75
N VAL A 35 3.04 -15.95 2.04
CA VAL A 35 1.76 -15.49 1.47
C VAL A 35 1.38 -14.20 2.20
N THR A 36 1.75 -13.05 1.65
CA THR A 36 1.19 -11.78 2.12
C THR A 36 -0.29 -11.76 1.76
N PRO A 37 -1.21 -11.54 2.72
CA PRO A 37 -2.62 -11.48 2.40
C PRO A 37 -2.88 -10.37 1.38
N THR A 38 -3.46 -10.71 0.24
CA THR A 38 -3.89 -9.74 -0.77
C THR A 38 -4.94 -8.85 -0.14
N LEU A 39 -4.72 -7.54 -0.13
CA LEU A 39 -5.71 -6.58 0.36
C LEU A 39 -6.98 -6.68 -0.47
N THR A 40 -8.14 -6.60 0.17
CA THR A 40 -9.41 -6.50 -0.55
C THR A 40 -9.49 -5.16 -1.26
N ARG A 41 -10.33 -5.08 -2.30
CA ARG A 41 -10.56 -3.82 -3.02
C ARG A 41 -11.01 -2.69 -2.09
N GLU A 42 -11.85 -3.01 -1.10
CA GLU A 42 -12.33 -2.06 -0.08
C GLU A 42 -11.21 -1.55 0.81
N GLN A 43 -10.26 -2.41 1.20
CA GLN A 43 -9.09 -2.01 2.00
C GLN A 43 -8.14 -1.10 1.21
N VAL A 44 -7.96 -1.38 -0.09
CA VAL A 44 -7.19 -0.52 -0.99
C VAL A 44 -7.88 0.84 -1.16
N GLU A 45 -9.20 0.85 -1.30
CA GLU A 45 -9.97 2.08 -1.43
C GLU A 45 -9.88 2.95 -0.16
N ASP A 46 -10.08 2.37 1.03
CA ASP A 46 -9.90 3.07 2.31
C ASP A 46 -8.48 3.64 2.46
N SER A 47 -7.46 2.85 2.09
CA SER A 47 -6.06 3.31 2.11
C SER A 47 -5.82 4.49 1.18
N ARG A 48 -6.39 4.46 -0.03
CA ARG A 48 -6.30 5.58 -0.99
C ARG A 48 -7.02 6.82 -0.47
N LEU A 49 -8.24 6.69 0.06
CA LEU A 49 -9.01 7.82 0.59
C LEU A 49 -8.27 8.54 1.71
N ARG A 50 -7.71 7.78 2.67
CA ARG A 50 -6.88 8.35 3.74
C ARG A 50 -5.65 9.08 3.19
N ALA A 51 -4.96 8.47 2.21
CA ALA A 51 -3.77 9.06 1.60
C ALA A 51 -4.09 10.33 0.78
N TYR A 52 -5.22 10.38 0.07
CA TYR A 52 -5.66 11.57 -0.65
C TYR A 52 -5.95 12.74 0.29
N ALA A 53 -6.59 12.45 1.42
CA ALA A 53 -7.02 13.44 2.40
C ALA A 53 -5.92 13.91 3.37
N ASP A 54 -4.72 13.30 3.35
CA ASP A 54 -3.62 13.71 4.23
C ASP A 54 -3.27 15.19 3.99
N PRO A 55 -3.29 16.04 5.04
CA PRO A 55 -3.18 17.49 4.86
C PRO A 55 -1.78 17.95 4.43
N ILE A 56 -0.75 17.13 4.65
CA ILE A 56 0.65 17.46 4.37
C ILE A 56 1.07 16.89 3.02
N THR A 57 0.74 15.63 2.77
CA THR A 57 1.26 14.82 1.66
C THR A 57 0.18 14.35 0.69
N GLY A 58 -1.09 14.59 0.97
CA GLY A 58 -2.21 14.15 0.13
C GLY A 58 -2.38 14.95 -1.17
N SER A 59 -3.23 14.46 -2.05
CA SER A 59 -3.57 15.13 -3.31
C SER A 59 -4.62 16.23 -3.14
N ASP A 60 -5.52 16.07 -2.17
CA ASP A 60 -6.72 16.92 -2.06
C ASP A 60 -6.38 18.37 -1.77
N ARG A 61 -5.30 18.62 -1.04
CA ARG A 61 -4.79 19.98 -0.77
C ARG A 61 -4.50 20.77 -2.04
N TYR A 62 -4.06 20.12 -3.12
CA TYR A 62 -3.76 20.78 -4.39
C TYR A 62 -5.04 21.14 -5.15
N PHE A 63 -6.05 20.27 -5.12
CA PHE A 63 -7.35 20.55 -5.73
C PHE A 63 -8.10 21.64 -4.97
N ALA A 64 -8.03 21.65 -3.64
CA ALA A 64 -8.56 22.71 -2.81
C ALA A 64 -7.87 24.06 -3.12
N GLU A 65 -6.56 24.07 -3.28
CA GLU A 65 -5.81 25.27 -3.68
C GLU A 65 -6.20 25.75 -5.08
N ALA A 66 -6.29 24.84 -6.07
CA ALA A 66 -6.74 25.19 -7.41
C ALA A 66 -8.14 25.81 -7.40
N ALA A 67 -9.08 25.24 -6.64
CA ALA A 67 -10.43 25.76 -6.48
C ALA A 67 -10.42 27.15 -5.83
N ARG A 68 -9.57 27.37 -4.82
CA ARG A 68 -9.41 28.66 -4.15
C ARG A 68 -8.85 29.73 -5.10
N ILE A 69 -7.79 29.41 -5.84
CA ILE A 69 -7.20 30.32 -6.84
C ILE A 69 -8.27 30.73 -7.86
N GLN A 70 -9.03 29.76 -8.37
CA GLN A 70 -10.11 30.02 -9.32
C GLN A 70 -11.20 30.92 -8.72
N ALA A 71 -11.66 30.62 -7.49
CA ALA A 71 -12.71 31.39 -6.82
C ALA A 71 -12.28 32.83 -6.50
N MET A 72 -10.98 33.07 -6.29
CA MET A 72 -10.41 34.39 -6.03
C MET A 72 -10.08 35.19 -7.31
N GLY A 73 -10.42 34.67 -8.50
CA GLY A 73 -10.12 35.33 -9.77
C GLY A 73 -8.63 35.27 -10.15
N GLY A 74 -7.89 34.28 -9.65
CA GLY A 74 -6.52 34.01 -10.05
C GLY A 74 -6.38 33.61 -11.52
N THR A 75 -5.15 33.60 -12.02
CA THR A 75 -4.88 33.25 -13.42
C THR A 75 -5.20 31.78 -13.69
N LEU A 76 -5.66 31.49 -14.91
CA LEU A 76 -5.90 30.11 -15.35
C LEU A 76 -4.63 29.25 -15.25
N GLU A 77 -3.47 29.83 -15.56
CA GLU A 77 -2.17 29.17 -15.44
C GLU A 77 -1.94 28.64 -14.02
N ASN A 78 -2.18 29.45 -12.98
CA ASN A 78 -1.97 29.02 -11.60
C ASN A 78 -2.95 27.92 -11.17
N VAL A 79 -4.19 27.97 -11.66
CA VAL A 79 -5.19 26.91 -11.43
C VAL A 79 -4.72 25.59 -12.03
N GLU A 80 -4.23 25.62 -13.27
CA GLU A 80 -3.77 24.42 -13.98
C GLU A 80 -2.48 23.85 -13.38
N VAL A 81 -1.54 24.69 -12.93
CA VAL A 81 -0.36 24.23 -12.18
C VAL A 81 -0.76 23.47 -10.92
N ALA A 82 -1.68 24.01 -10.13
CA ALA A 82 -2.17 23.35 -8.92
C ALA A 82 -2.91 22.04 -9.23
N ARG A 83 -3.75 22.01 -10.27
CA ARG A 83 -4.44 20.77 -10.73
C ARG A 83 -3.46 19.71 -11.19
N ALA A 84 -2.44 20.09 -11.98
CA ALA A 84 -1.41 19.18 -12.44
C ALA A 84 -0.63 18.56 -11.27
N ALA A 85 -0.29 19.35 -10.26
CA ALA A 85 0.33 18.84 -9.03
C ALA A 85 -0.57 17.85 -8.28
N GLY A 86 -1.87 18.16 -8.14
CA GLY A 86 -2.85 17.26 -7.53
C GLY A 86 -3.00 15.94 -8.30
N ALA A 87 -3.09 16.00 -9.63
CA ALA A 87 -3.19 14.83 -10.49
C ALA A 87 -1.94 13.95 -10.39
N ALA A 88 -0.75 14.54 -10.44
CA ALA A 88 0.52 13.81 -10.28
C ALA A 88 0.59 13.09 -8.93
N ARG A 89 0.18 13.76 -7.83
CA ARG A 89 0.17 13.15 -6.51
C ARG A 89 -0.88 12.04 -6.39
N SER A 90 -2.07 12.24 -6.94
CA SER A 90 -3.13 11.23 -6.95
C SER A 90 -2.66 9.97 -7.69
N ALA A 91 -2.04 10.10 -8.86
CA ALA A 91 -1.48 8.98 -9.59
C ALA A 91 -0.39 8.24 -8.79
N ALA A 92 0.48 8.97 -8.09
CA ALA A 92 1.48 8.35 -7.21
C ALA A 92 0.84 7.56 -6.06
N ILE A 93 -0.23 8.07 -5.44
CA ILE A 93 -0.98 7.35 -4.39
C ILE A 93 -1.65 6.09 -4.96
N GLN A 94 -2.21 6.16 -6.17
CA GLN A 94 -2.79 4.98 -6.83
C GLN A 94 -1.74 3.90 -7.10
N ALA A 95 -0.51 4.29 -7.44
CA ALA A 95 0.60 3.36 -7.64
C ALA A 95 1.08 2.73 -6.32
N LEU A 96 1.01 3.46 -5.20
CA LEU A 96 1.33 2.92 -3.86
C LEU A 96 0.29 1.91 -3.36
N TYR A 97 -0.97 2.08 -3.76
CA TYR A 97 -2.08 1.21 -3.39
C TYR A 97 -2.73 0.63 -4.65
N PRO A 98 -2.10 -0.31 -5.37
CA PRO A 98 -2.66 -0.89 -6.58
C PRO A 98 -3.95 -1.66 -6.27
N TRP A 99 -4.83 -1.78 -7.27
CA TRP A 99 -5.99 -2.65 -7.12
C TRP A 99 -5.56 -4.11 -7.00
N PRO A 100 -6.24 -4.92 -6.17
CA PRO A 100 -6.00 -6.36 -6.16
C PRO A 100 -6.47 -6.98 -7.49
N GLU A 101 -5.77 -8.04 -7.91
CA GLU A 101 -6.17 -8.89 -9.05
C GLU A 101 -7.36 -9.80 -8.71
#